data_AF-A0A3D2GN17-F1
#
_entry.id   AF-A0A3D2GN17-F1
#
_cell.length_a   1.000
_cell.length_b   1.000
_cell.length_c   1.000
_cell.angle_alpha   90.00
_cell.angle_beta   90.00
_cell.angle_gamma   90.00
#
_symmetry.space_group_name_H-M   'P 1'
#
loop_
_entity.id
_entity.type
_entity.pdbx_description
1 polymer ?
#
loop_
_entity_poly.entity_id
_entity_poly.type
_entity_poly.pdbx_seq_one_letter_code
_entity_poly.pdbx_strand_id
1 'polypeptide(L)'
;MFADLLRRPTTKTLSLEVVGLVTGLKDVKRGASNMLANSHCEKLAAKIDKALVREEGTVDADTREFLTLAKTHLQKLGNQPSSRHTGRFHAVRGGAIPIYRAEPAWDRAYDAFRERMVEPTSKFVGTRTPDASPTPATNI
;
A
#
# COMPACT_ATOMS: atom_id res chain seq x y z
N MET A 1 -5.93 -1.55 30.12
CA MET A 1 -6.25 -0.69 28.96
C MET A 1 -5.04 -0.24 28.13
N PHE A 2 -3.78 -0.37 28.59
CA PHE A 2 -2.60 -0.01 27.78
C PHE A 2 -2.21 -1.00 26.67
N ALA A 3 -2.59 -2.28 26.78
CA ALA A 3 -2.23 -3.32 25.80
C ALA A 3 -2.90 -3.13 24.42
N ASP A 4 -4.09 -2.53 24.37
CA ASP A 4 -4.80 -2.26 23.11
C ASP A 4 -4.21 -1.07 22.33
N LEU A 5 -3.46 -0.19 23.00
CA LEU A 5 -2.73 0.89 22.32
C LEU A 5 -1.49 0.33 21.59
N LEU A 6 -0.82 -0.66 22.17
CA LEU A 6 0.39 -1.30 21.60
C LEU A 6 0.12 -2.18 20.37
N ARG A 7 -1.13 -2.61 20.16
CA ARG A 7 -1.53 -3.44 19.00
C ARG A 7 -1.98 -2.65 17.78
N ARG A 8 -2.21 -1.35 17.91
CA ARG A 8 -2.71 -0.53 16.80
C ARG A 8 -1.55 -0.09 15.92
N PRO A 9 -1.66 -0.22 14.58
CA PRO A 9 -0.60 0.20 13.68
C PRO A 9 -0.38 1.71 13.81
N THR A 10 0.88 2.11 14.03
CA THR A 10 1.32 3.51 14.11
C THR A 10 1.58 4.07 12.72
N THR A 11 1.73 5.39 12.61
CA THR A 11 2.12 6.02 11.34
C THR A 11 3.42 5.43 10.78
N LYS A 12 4.44 5.21 11.62
CA LYS A 12 5.70 4.57 11.22
C LYS A 12 5.52 3.18 10.62
N THR A 13 4.74 2.32 11.28
CA THR A 13 4.49 0.94 10.77
C THR A 13 3.73 0.97 9.45
N LEU A 14 2.76 1.89 9.32
CA LEU A 14 1.98 2.05 8.09
C LEU A 14 2.83 2.65 6.96
N SER A 15 3.75 3.57 7.25
CA SER A 15 4.69 4.09 6.25
C SER A 15 5.56 2.96 5.70
N LEU A 16 6.09 2.09 6.56
CA LEU A 16 6.85 0.91 6.11
C LEU A 16 6.00 -0.07 5.31
N GLU A 17 4.72 -0.24 5.67
CA GLU A 17 3.80 -1.06 4.89
C GLU A 17 3.57 -0.49 3.48
N VAL A 18 3.33 0.83 3.37
CA VAL A 18 3.20 1.53 2.09
C VAL A 18 4.49 1.46 1.28
N VAL A 19 5.65 1.73 1.88
CA VAL A 19 6.96 1.60 1.20
C VAL A 19 7.17 0.18 0.68
N GLY A 20 6.79 -0.84 1.47
CA GLY A 20 6.81 -2.24 1.03
C GLY A 20 5.95 -2.50 -0.20
N LEU A 21 4.74 -1.90 -0.26
CA LEU A 21 3.86 -2.01 -1.43
C LEU A 21 4.45 -1.31 -2.67
N VAL A 22 5.03 -0.13 -2.49
CA VAL A 22 5.63 0.66 -3.59
C VAL A 22 6.81 -0.10 -4.18
N THR A 23 7.75 -0.53 -3.33
CA THR A 23 8.97 -1.25 -3.72
C THR A 23 8.71 -2.68 -4.19
N GLY A 24 7.53 -3.25 -3.91
CA GLY A 24 7.19 -4.63 -4.25
C GLY A 24 7.72 -5.66 -3.25
N LEU A 25 8.31 -5.23 -2.13
CA LEU A 25 8.68 -6.10 -1.01
C LEU A 25 7.45 -6.69 -0.30
N LYS A 26 6.32 -6.00 -0.41
CA LYS A 26 4.99 -6.47 -0.03
C LYS A 26 4.05 -6.29 -1.21
N ASP A 27 3.00 -7.08 -1.26
CA ASP A 27 1.90 -6.89 -2.20
C ASP A 27 0.57 -6.86 -1.44
N VAL A 28 -0.45 -6.29 -2.07
CA VAL A 28 -1.81 -6.36 -1.56
C VAL A 28 -2.30 -7.81 -1.50
N LYS A 29 -3.11 -8.14 -0.49
CA LYS A 29 -3.78 -9.44 -0.42
C LYS A 29 -4.88 -9.51 -1.48
N ARG A 30 -4.54 -9.98 -2.68
CA ARG A 30 -5.45 -10.02 -3.83
C ARG A 30 -6.52 -11.12 -3.72
N GLY A 31 -6.18 -12.28 -3.15
CA GLY A 31 -7.07 -13.44 -3.13
C GLY A 31 -7.34 -14.00 -4.54
N ALA A 32 -8.22 -15.00 -4.64
CA ALA A 32 -8.59 -15.56 -5.94
C ALA A 32 -9.24 -14.49 -6.81
N SER A 33 -8.79 -14.39 -8.07
CA SER A 33 -9.31 -13.43 -9.05
C SER A 33 -9.30 -11.97 -8.59
N ASN A 34 -8.36 -11.58 -7.72
CA ASN A 34 -8.23 -10.24 -7.12
C ASN A 34 -9.43 -9.78 -6.26
N MET A 35 -10.32 -10.70 -5.84
CA MET A 35 -11.56 -10.35 -5.12
C MET A 35 -11.35 -9.63 -3.78
N LEU A 36 -10.17 -9.73 -3.17
CA LEU A 36 -9.87 -9.11 -1.87
C LEU A 36 -9.06 -7.81 -1.99
N ALA A 37 -8.58 -7.48 -3.19
CA ALA A 37 -7.60 -6.41 -3.38
C ALA A 37 -8.19 -5.03 -3.03
N ASN A 38 -9.39 -4.71 -3.50
CA ASN A 38 -10.08 -3.45 -3.21
C ASN A 38 -10.36 -3.28 -1.70
N SER A 39 -10.88 -4.32 -1.04
CA SER A 39 -11.15 -4.32 0.41
C SER A 39 -9.85 -4.16 1.21
N HIS A 40 -8.75 -4.73 0.74
CA HIS A 40 -7.45 -4.55 1.40
C HIS A 40 -6.96 -3.10 1.31
N CYS A 41 -7.03 -2.49 0.12
CA CYS A 41 -6.68 -1.08 -0.08
C CYS A 41 -7.55 -0.14 0.77
N GLU A 42 -8.86 -0.38 0.80
CA GLU A 42 -9.81 0.41 1.61
C GLU A 42 -9.48 0.30 3.11
N LYS A 43 -9.24 -0.91 3.62
CA LYS A 43 -8.86 -1.14 5.02
C LYS A 43 -7.53 -0.47 5.36
N LEU A 44 -6.55 -0.51 4.45
CA LEU A 44 -5.27 0.14 4.66
C LEU A 44 -5.42 1.67 4.70
N ALA A 45 -6.18 2.24 3.76
CA ALA A 45 -6.49 3.67 3.77
C ALA A 45 -7.19 4.11 5.08
N ALA A 46 -8.16 3.33 5.56
CA ALA A 46 -8.84 3.60 6.83
C ALA A 46 -7.91 3.50 8.04
N LYS A 47 -6.93 2.58 8.02
CA LYS A 47 -5.90 2.50 9.07
C LYS A 47 -4.99 3.73 9.07
N ILE A 48 -4.57 4.18 7.88
CA ILE A 48 -3.75 5.39 7.72
C ILE A 48 -4.49 6.61 8.26
N ASP A 49 -5.75 6.79 7.87
CA ASP A 49 -6.59 7.89 8.35
C ASP A 49 -6.68 7.93 9.88
N LYS A 50 -7.02 6.78 10.49
CA LYS A 50 -7.10 6.65 11.95
C LYS A 50 -5.76 6.88 12.66
N ALA A 51 -4.64 6.50 12.04
CA ALA A 51 -3.32 6.72 12.61
C ALA A 51 -2.91 8.20 12.56
N LEU A 52 -3.19 8.89 11.45
CA LEU A 52 -2.93 10.32 11.30
C LEU A 52 -3.71 11.17 12.31
N VAL A 53 -5.01 10.87 12.51
CA VAL A 53 -5.83 11.55 13.53
C VAL A 53 -5.33 11.27 14.94
N ARG A 54 -4.96 10.02 15.24
CA ARG A 54 -4.49 9.64 16.58
C ARG A 54 -3.14 10.30 16.94
N GLU A 55 -2.30 10.54 15.95
CA GLU A 55 -0.93 11.02 16.13
C GLU A 55 -0.76 12.47 15.60
N GLU A 56 -1.86 13.23 15.50
CA GLU A 56 -1.97 14.55 14.83
C GLU A 56 -0.98 15.62 15.33
N GLY A 57 -0.37 15.44 16.51
CA GLY A 57 0.66 16.33 17.07
C GLY A 57 2.08 15.75 17.11
N THR A 58 2.29 14.47 16.79
CA THR A 58 3.60 13.79 16.93
C THR A 58 4.17 13.32 15.59
N VAL A 59 3.38 13.40 14.52
CA VAL A 59 3.79 13.00 13.17
C VAL A 59 4.45 14.19 12.49
N ASP A 60 5.68 13.99 12.02
CA ASP A 60 6.42 14.95 11.21
C ASP A 60 5.72 15.25 9.87
N ALA A 61 6.04 16.39 9.28
CA ALA A 61 5.38 16.87 8.08
C ALA A 61 5.52 15.90 6.89
N ASP A 62 6.71 15.33 6.70
CA ASP A 62 7.02 14.43 5.58
C ASP A 62 6.24 13.11 5.70
N THR A 63 6.21 12.51 6.90
CA THR A 63 5.40 11.31 7.18
C THR A 63 3.91 11.59 6.93
N ARG A 64 3.43 12.76 7.37
CA ARG A 64 2.03 13.15 7.20
C ARG A 64 1.67 13.32 5.73
N GLU A 65 2.49 14.01 4.96
CA GLU A 65 2.30 14.22 3.53
C GLU A 65 2.32 12.89 2.78
N PHE A 66 3.36 12.08 3.03
CA PHE A 66 3.52 10.76 2.43
C PHE A 66 2.31 9.84 2.66
N LEU A 67 1.86 9.73 3.92
CA LEU A 67 0.72 8.91 4.28
C LEU A 67 -0.61 9.46 3.75
N THR A 68 -0.75 10.79 3.68
CA THR A 68 -1.95 11.42 3.12
C THR A 68 -2.07 11.11 1.63
N LEU A 69 -0.97 11.26 0.89
CA LEU A 69 -0.92 10.92 -0.53
C LEU A 69 -1.22 9.43 -0.77
N ALA A 70 -0.56 8.55 0.01
CA ALA A 70 -0.78 7.10 -0.06
C ALA A 70 -2.25 6.74 0.21
N LYS A 71 -2.84 7.31 1.27
CA LYS A 71 -4.26 7.14 1.61
C LYS A 71 -5.15 7.52 0.43
N THR A 72 -4.95 8.69 -0.18
CA THR A 72 -5.77 9.15 -1.31
C THR A 72 -5.73 8.17 -2.48
N HIS A 73 -4.57 7.63 -2.81
CA HIS A 73 -4.46 6.63 -3.88
C HIS A 73 -5.08 5.28 -3.51
N LEU A 74 -4.86 4.81 -2.28
CA LEU A 74 -5.44 3.57 -1.78
C LEU A 74 -6.98 3.63 -1.73
N GLN A 75 -7.56 4.79 -1.39
CA GLN A 75 -9.02 4.99 -1.46
C GLN A 75 -9.55 4.87 -2.88
N LYS A 76 -8.85 5.47 -3.87
CA LYS A 76 -9.22 5.33 -5.28
C LYS A 76 -9.20 3.87 -5.73
N LEU A 77 -8.17 3.12 -5.35
CA LEU A 77 -8.05 1.69 -5.64
C LEU A 77 -9.12 0.85 -4.93
N GLY A 78 -9.50 1.22 -3.70
CA GLY A 78 -10.58 0.58 -2.95
C GLY A 78 -11.96 0.75 -3.58
N ASN A 79 -12.18 1.88 -4.27
CA ASN A 79 -13.45 2.19 -4.95
C ASN A 79 -13.54 1.62 -6.37
N GLN A 80 -12.48 0.99 -6.88
CA GLN A 80 -12.46 0.37 -8.20
C GLN A 80 -12.70 -1.15 -8.07
N PRO A 81 -13.53 -1.77 -8.92
CA PRO A 81 -13.69 -3.21 -8.90
C PRO A 81 -12.36 -3.90 -9.25
N SER A 82 -11.86 -4.71 -8.33
CA SER A 82 -10.64 -5.49 -8.53
C SER A 82 -10.88 -6.83 -9.24
N SER A 83 -12.14 -7.23 -9.33
CA SER A 83 -12.58 -8.45 -10.02
C SER A 83 -13.88 -8.19 -10.76
N ARG A 84 -14.10 -8.94 -11.84
CA ARG A 84 -15.32 -8.88 -12.64
C ARG A 84 -15.96 -10.26 -12.77
N HIS A 85 -17.30 -10.28 -12.72
CA HIS A 85 -18.08 -11.47 -12.97
C HIS A 85 -17.94 -11.90 -14.44
N THR A 86 -17.71 -13.19 -14.68
CA THR A 86 -17.49 -13.71 -16.04
C THR A 86 -18.77 -14.06 -16.80
N GLY A 87 -19.93 -13.95 -16.14
CA GLY A 87 -21.21 -14.45 -16.66
C GLY A 87 -21.38 -15.95 -16.51
N ARG A 88 -20.36 -16.66 -16.02
CA ARG A 88 -20.37 -18.11 -15.84
C ARG A 88 -20.49 -18.48 -14.37
N PHE A 89 -21.04 -19.66 -14.13
CA PHE A 89 -21.22 -20.21 -12.80
C PHE A 89 -20.60 -21.60 -12.70
N HIS A 90 -20.03 -21.92 -11.55
CA HIS A 90 -19.62 -23.26 -11.19
C HIS A 90 -20.78 -23.95 -10.47
N ALA A 91 -21.28 -25.05 -11.04
CA ALA A 91 -22.34 -25.84 -10.42
C ALA A 91 -21.79 -26.55 -9.17
N VAL A 92 -22.50 -26.43 -8.06
CA VAL A 92 -22.18 -27.10 -6.79
C VAL A 92 -23.42 -27.80 -6.26
N ARG A 93 -23.25 -28.80 -5.38
CA ARG A 93 -24.40 -29.50 -4.79
C ARG A 93 -25.26 -28.49 -4.01
N GLY A 94 -26.48 -28.24 -4.49
CA GLY A 94 -27.42 -27.29 -3.88
C GLY A 94 -27.36 -25.86 -4.43
N GLY A 95 -26.61 -25.57 -5.50
CA GLY A 95 -26.63 -24.24 -6.11
C GLY A 95 -25.56 -24.00 -7.19
N ALA A 96 -25.28 -22.72 -7.44
CA ALA A 96 -24.29 -22.29 -8.42
C ALA A 96 -23.47 -21.12 -7.84
N ILE A 97 -22.14 -21.20 -7.94
CA ILE A 97 -21.22 -20.16 -7.46
C ILE A 97 -20.74 -19.32 -8.65
N PRO A 98 -20.88 -17.98 -8.61
CA PRO A 98 -20.40 -17.11 -9.69
C PRO A 98 -18.88 -17.20 -9.87
N ILE A 99 -18.42 -17.24 -11.13
CA ILE A 99 -16.99 -17.27 -11.47
C ILE A 99 -16.51 -15.85 -11.76
N TYR A 100 -15.44 -15.44 -11.09
CA TYR A 100 -14.81 -14.13 -11.25
C TYR A 100 -13.45 -14.22 -11.94
N ARG A 101 -13.04 -13.15 -12.61
CA ARG A 101 -11.68 -12.93 -13.11
C ARG A 101 -11.13 -11.61 -12.57
N ALA A 102 -9.81 -11.53 -12.44
CA ALA A 102 -9.14 -10.29 -12.12
C ALA A 102 -9.49 -9.20 -13.15
N GLU A 103 -9.65 -7.96 -12.68
CA GLU A 103 -9.91 -6.80 -13.52
C GLU A 103 -8.58 -6.14 -13.94
N PRO A 104 -8.18 -6.20 -15.22
CA PRO A 104 -6.90 -5.64 -15.66
C PRO A 104 -6.78 -4.13 -15.46
N ALA A 105 -7.91 -3.41 -15.49
CA ALA A 105 -7.90 -1.98 -15.18
C ALA A 105 -7.48 -1.70 -13.74
N TRP A 106 -7.75 -2.61 -12.81
CA TRP A 106 -7.35 -2.48 -11.41
C TRP A 106 -5.85 -2.69 -11.25
N ASP A 107 -5.29 -3.72 -11.89
CA ASP A 107 -3.84 -3.97 -11.85
C ASP A 107 -3.06 -2.78 -12.44
N ARG A 108 -3.49 -2.22 -13.58
CA ARG A 108 -2.89 -1.00 -14.14
C ARG A 108 -2.97 0.20 -13.21
N ALA A 109 -4.10 0.38 -12.51
CA ALA A 109 -4.24 1.45 -11.54
C ALA A 109 -3.32 1.24 -10.33
N TYR A 110 -3.10 -0.01 -9.92
CA TYR A 110 -2.20 -0.36 -8.84
C TYR A 110 -0.73 -0.11 -9.22
N ASP A 111 -0.33 -0.47 -10.44
CA ASP A 111 1.01 -0.18 -10.95
C ASP A 111 1.25 1.33 -11.05
N ALA A 112 0.27 2.08 -11.57
CA ALA A 112 0.34 3.54 -11.61
C ALA A 112 0.41 4.18 -10.21
N PHE A 113 -0.22 3.58 -9.19
CA PHE A 113 -0.04 4.00 -7.80
C PHE A 113 1.40 3.79 -7.35
N ARG A 114 1.99 2.61 -7.61
CA ARG A 114 3.37 2.31 -7.22
C ARG A 114 4.34 3.30 -7.86
N GLU A 115 4.21 3.54 -9.16
CA GLU A 115 5.01 4.53 -9.90
C GLU A 115 4.91 5.93 -9.31
N ARG A 116 3.68 6.42 -9.04
CA ARG A 116 3.45 7.74 -8.45
C ARG A 116 4.02 7.92 -7.06
N MET A 117 4.15 6.83 -6.30
CA MET A 117 4.69 6.86 -4.95
C MET A 117 6.21 6.69 -4.89
N VAL A 118 6.90 6.33 -5.99
CA VAL A 118 8.36 6.13 -5.99
C VAL A 118 9.12 7.37 -5.55
N GLU A 119 8.81 8.53 -6.14
CA GLU A 119 9.48 9.79 -5.81
C GLU A 119 9.19 10.23 -4.35
N PRO A 120 7.92 10.28 -3.89
CA PRO A 120 7.61 10.51 -2.48
C PRO A 120 8.30 9.54 -1.53
N THR A 121 8.34 8.24 -1.85
CA THR A 121 9.05 7.23 -1.05
C THR A 121 10.55 7.52 -0.99
N SER A 122 11.17 7.93 -2.09
CA SER A 122 12.61 8.23 -2.13
C SER A 122 12.97 9.44 -1.26
N LYS A 123 12.12 10.47 -1.25
CA LYS A 123 12.26 11.63 -0.35
C LYS A 123 12.03 11.22 1.11
N PHE A 124 10.99 10.44 1.37
CA PHE A 124 10.62 9.96 2.70
C PHE A 124 11.68 9.05 3.36
N VAL A 125 12.29 8.14 2.61
CA VAL A 125 13.34 7.22 3.11
C VAL A 125 14.70 7.93 3.20
N GLY A 126 14.84 9.09 2.55
CA GLY A 126 16.10 9.78 2.35
C GLY A 126 16.93 9.07 1.28
N THR A 127 17.37 9.81 0.27
CA THR A 127 18.46 9.36 -0.61
C THR A 127 19.70 9.16 0.26
N ARG A 128 19.96 7.94 0.72
CA ARG A 128 21.34 7.48 0.88
C ARG A 128 21.91 7.42 -0.53
N THR A 129 22.37 8.57 -1.01
CA THR A 129 23.50 8.59 -1.93
C THR A 129 24.59 7.77 -1.22
N PRO A 130 25.13 6.68 -1.80
CA PRO A 130 26.38 6.17 -1.29
C PRO A 130 27.36 7.33 -1.45
N ASP A 131 27.89 7.79 -0.31
CA ASP A 131 28.94 8.79 -0.25
C ASP A 131 30.19 8.19 -0.91
N ALA A 132 30.21 8.24 -2.24
CA ALA A 132 31.39 7.96 -3.02
C ALA A 132 32.16 9.28 -3.10
N SER A 133 33.11 9.44 -2.19
CA SER A 133 34.22 10.37 -2.41
C SER A 133 35.53 9.77 -1.91
N PRO A 134 36.64 10.12 -2.59
CA PRO A 134 37.69 9.18 -2.94
C PRO A 134 38.87 9.30 -1.97
N THR A 135 39.52 8.18 -1.66
CA THR A 135 40.88 8.22 -1.11
C THR A 135 41.85 7.84 -2.22
N PRO A 136 42.71 8.75 -2.70
CA PRO A 136 43.88 8.33 -3.45
C PRO A 136 44.83 7.64 -2.45
N ALA A 137 45.14 6.38 -2.71
CA ALA A 137 46.22 5.70 -2.02
C ALA A 137 47.54 6.37 -2.43
N THR A 138 48.06 7.22 -1.56
CA THR A 138 49.46 7.63 -1.58
C THR A 138 50.30 6.40 -1.24
N ASN A 139 50.89 5.77 -2.25
CA ASN A 139 51.96 4.81 -2.05
C ASN A 139 53.30 5.53 -2.08
N ILE A 140 54.08 5.23 -1.05
CA ILE A 140 55.48 5.57 -0.78
C ILE A 140 56.38 4.96 -1.84
#